data_AF-A0A9D3VLM3-F1
#
_entry.id   AF-A0A9D3VLM3-F1
#
_cell.length_a   1.000
_cell.length_b   1.000
_cell.length_c   1.000
_cell.angle_alpha   90.00
_cell.angle_beta   90.00
_cell.angle_gamma   90.00
#
_symmetry.space_group_name_H-M   'P 1'
#
loop_
_entity.id
_entity.type
_entity.pdbx_description
1 polymer ?
#
loop_
_entity_poly.entity_id
_entity_poly.type
_entity_poly.pdbx_seq_one_letter_code
_entity_poly.pdbx_strand_id
1 'polypeptide(L)'
;MRYLSESISKEFKNSRLVHLLWKAAYVTTTTAFKEKMAEIEEASPEAAKWIQQFPPSRWALLYFEGTRYGHLSSNIEEFNRWILDARELPIIQVVEPIHNKLMSEFEDRRTRSHSWFSVLATLVLRHACKKLSAVHNLINLLKTFKT
;
A
#
# COMPACT_ATOMS: atom_id res chain seq x y z
N MET A 1 -1.40 2.05 -8.42
CA MET A 1 -2.85 1.80 -8.31
C MET A 1 -3.72 2.84 -9.02
N ARG A 2 -3.41 4.14 -8.90
CA ARG A 2 -4.13 5.24 -9.58
C ARG A 2 -4.38 5.00 -11.07
N TYR A 3 -3.32 4.71 -11.83
CA TYR A 3 -3.42 4.37 -13.26
C TYR A 3 -4.45 3.28 -13.55
N LEU A 4 -4.37 2.15 -12.84
CA LEU A 4 -5.27 1.01 -13.05
C LEU A 4 -6.73 1.37 -12.73
N SER A 5 -6.97 2.12 -11.64
CA SER A 5 -8.32 2.58 -11.28
C SER A 5 -8.90 3.61 -12.25
N GLU A 6 -8.06 4.47 -12.84
CA GLU A 6 -8.50 5.43 -13.86
C GLU A 6 -8.78 4.72 -15.19
N SER A 7 -7.91 3.78 -15.60
CA SER A 7 -8.10 3.01 -16.82
C SER A 7 -9.38 2.15 -16.78
N ILE A 8 -9.64 1.43 -15.68
CA ILE A 8 -10.88 0.64 -15.57
C ILE A 8 -12.14 1.53 -15.57
N SER A 9 -12.06 2.71 -14.96
CA SER A 9 -13.16 3.69 -14.97
C SER A 9 -13.42 4.23 -16.38
N LYS A 10 -12.39 4.45 -17.18
CA LYS A 10 -12.52 4.92 -18.57
C LYS A 10 -13.09 3.84 -19.49
N GLU A 11 -12.60 2.62 -19.35
CA GLU A 11 -12.96 1.48 -20.19
C GLU A 11 -14.42 1.03 -19.96
N PHE A 12 -14.79 0.80 -18.69
CA PHE A 12 -16.08 0.20 -18.35
C PHE A 12 -17.13 1.21 -17.86
N LYS A 13 -16.72 2.46 -17.57
CA LYS A 13 -17.60 3.54 -17.06
C LYS A 13 -18.48 3.12 -15.88
N ASN A 14 -18.00 2.19 -15.06
CA ASN A 14 -18.74 1.59 -13.95
C ASN A 14 -18.01 1.83 -12.62
N SER A 15 -18.58 2.66 -11.77
CA SER A 15 -18.02 3.03 -10.46
C SER A 15 -17.96 1.84 -9.48
N ARG A 16 -18.87 0.86 -9.62
CA ARG A 16 -18.87 -0.36 -8.80
C ARG A 16 -17.62 -1.19 -9.05
N LEU A 17 -17.18 -1.29 -10.31
CA LEU A 17 -15.94 -2.02 -10.67
C LEU A 17 -14.70 -1.35 -10.06
N VAL A 18 -14.64 -0.02 -10.10
CA VAL A 18 -13.55 0.75 -9.46
C VAL A 18 -13.49 0.45 -7.97
N HIS A 19 -14.64 0.46 -7.30
CA HIS A 19 -14.72 0.18 -5.86
C HIS A 19 -14.33 -1.27 -5.52
N LEU A 20 -14.80 -2.25 -6.30
CA LEU A 20 -14.42 -3.66 -6.13
C LEU A 20 -12.93 -3.88 -6.37
N LEU A 21 -12.35 -3.23 -7.39
CA LEU A 21 -10.91 -3.28 -7.68
C LEU A 21 -10.10 -2.74 -6.49
N TRP A 22 -10.50 -1.62 -5.89
CA TRP A 22 -9.83 -1.11 -4.69
C TRP A 22 -9.95 -2.06 -3.51
N LYS A 23 -11.11 -2.68 -3.29
CA LYS A 23 -11.27 -3.72 -2.25
C LYS A 23 -10.34 -4.90 -2.50
N ALA A 24 -10.29 -5.41 -3.73
CA ALA A 24 -9.39 -6.49 -4.13
C ALA A 24 -7.91 -6.11 -3.95
N ALA A 25 -7.55 -4.85 -4.19
CA ALA A 25 -6.18 -4.38 -4.05
C ALA A 25 -5.71 -4.34 -2.58
N TYR A 26 -6.61 -4.11 -1.62
CA TYR A 26 -6.28 -4.01 -0.19
C TYR A 26 -6.39 -5.34 0.59
N VAL A 27 -6.94 -6.40 0.01
CA VAL A 27 -7.00 -7.69 0.73
C VAL A 27 -5.61 -8.27 1.00
N THR A 28 -5.49 -9.00 2.11
CA THR A 28 -4.23 -9.57 2.60
C THR A 28 -4.23 -11.10 2.63
N THR A 29 -5.30 -11.73 2.15
CA THR A 29 -5.48 -13.19 2.14
C THR A 29 -5.92 -13.65 0.76
N THR A 30 -5.40 -14.79 0.32
CA THR A 30 -5.72 -15.36 -1.00
C THR A 30 -7.20 -15.67 -1.17
N THR A 31 -7.88 -16.15 -0.13
CA THR A 31 -9.33 -16.42 -0.17
C THR A 31 -10.12 -15.17 -0.46
N ALA A 32 -9.94 -14.11 0.34
CA ALA A 32 -10.61 -12.83 0.12
C ALA A 32 -10.26 -12.19 -1.24
N PHE A 33 -9.05 -12.41 -1.75
CA PHE A 33 -8.69 -11.95 -3.10
C PHE A 33 -9.53 -12.64 -4.17
N LYS A 34 -9.64 -13.97 -4.10
CA LYS A 34 -10.44 -14.77 -5.04
C LYS A 34 -11.92 -14.40 -4.98
N GLU A 35 -12.46 -14.20 -3.77
CA GLU A 35 -13.84 -13.73 -3.58
C GLU A 35 -14.07 -12.37 -4.26
N LYS A 36 -13.17 -11.41 -4.07
CA LYS A 36 -13.29 -10.10 -4.73
C LYS A 36 -13.13 -10.17 -6.25
N MET A 37 -12.28 -11.05 -6.75
CA MET A 37 -12.18 -11.28 -8.20
C MET A 37 -13.45 -11.93 -8.77
N ALA A 38 -14.09 -12.83 -8.03
CA ALA A 38 -15.38 -13.41 -8.41
C ALA A 38 -16.51 -12.35 -8.41
N GLU A 39 -16.56 -11.45 -7.42
CA GLU A 39 -17.51 -10.32 -7.41
C GLU A 39 -17.32 -9.39 -8.62
N ILE A 40 -16.09 -9.21 -9.09
CA ILE A 40 -15.78 -8.44 -10.30
C ILE A 40 -16.26 -9.18 -11.54
N GLU A 41 -16.04 -10.50 -11.62
CA GLU A 41 -16.47 -11.34 -12.74
C GLU A 41 -17.99 -11.42 -12.87
N GLU A 42 -18.70 -11.51 -11.74
CA GLU A 42 -20.17 -11.43 -11.70
C GLU A 42 -20.69 -10.06 -12.18
N ALA A 43 -19.99 -8.98 -11.83
CA ALA A 43 -20.37 -7.63 -12.24
C ALA A 43 -20.05 -7.35 -13.73
N SER A 44 -18.93 -7.86 -14.24
CA SER A 44 -18.57 -7.86 -15.66
C SER A 44 -17.46 -8.88 -15.94
N PRO A 45 -17.77 -9.95 -16.70
CA PRO A 45 -16.78 -10.94 -17.11
C PRO A 45 -15.65 -10.33 -17.94
N GLU A 46 -15.96 -9.32 -18.77
CA GLU A 46 -15.00 -8.60 -19.59
C GLU A 46 -14.02 -7.82 -18.71
N ALA A 47 -14.51 -7.16 -17.66
CA ALA A 47 -13.65 -6.43 -16.72
C ALA A 47 -12.73 -7.37 -15.94
N ALA A 48 -13.21 -8.53 -15.52
CA ALA A 48 -12.38 -9.54 -14.88
C ALA A 48 -11.24 -10.01 -15.78
N LYS A 49 -11.54 -10.33 -17.05
CA LYS A 49 -10.51 -10.70 -18.05
C LYS A 49 -9.53 -9.56 -18.30
N TRP A 50 -10.01 -8.32 -18.36
CA TRP A 50 -9.17 -7.14 -18.58
C TRP A 50 -8.21 -6.91 -17.40
N ILE A 51 -8.67 -7.00 -16.15
CA ILE A 51 -7.83 -6.85 -14.96
C ILE A 51 -6.74 -7.93 -14.90
N GLN A 52 -7.06 -9.17 -15.30
CA GLN A 52 -6.11 -10.29 -15.29
C GLN A 52 -4.90 -10.08 -16.23
N GLN A 53 -4.99 -9.16 -17.20
CA GLN A 53 -3.85 -8.78 -18.05
C GLN A 53 -2.76 -8.04 -17.27
N PHE A 54 -3.11 -7.45 -16.11
CA PHE A 54 -2.16 -6.75 -15.25
C PHE A 54 -1.69 -7.66 -14.11
N PRO A 55 -0.38 -7.95 -14.00
CA PRO A 55 0.14 -8.79 -12.93
C PRO A 55 -0.30 -8.30 -11.54
N PRO A 56 -0.94 -9.15 -10.71
CA PRO A 56 -1.42 -8.78 -9.38
C PRO A 56 -0.33 -8.20 -8.48
N SER A 57 0.93 -8.61 -8.64
CA SER A 57 2.07 -8.06 -7.90
C SER A 57 2.28 -6.55 -8.07
N ARG A 58 1.76 -5.95 -9.15
CA ARG A 58 1.89 -4.50 -9.39
C ARG A 58 0.86 -3.67 -8.62
N TRP A 59 -0.30 -4.24 -8.32
CA TRP A 59 -1.47 -3.47 -7.87
C TRP A 59 -2.17 -4.02 -6.62
N ALA A 60 -2.01 -5.30 -6.30
CA ALA A 60 -2.60 -5.93 -5.11
C ALA A 60 -1.56 -6.09 -3.99
N LEU A 61 -1.95 -5.72 -2.77
CA LEU A 61 -1.09 -5.76 -1.58
C LEU A 61 -0.60 -7.18 -1.25
N LEU A 62 -1.47 -8.17 -1.41
CA LEU A 62 -1.18 -9.59 -1.14
C LEU A 62 0.01 -10.14 -1.93
N TYR A 63 0.18 -9.70 -3.19
CA TYR A 63 1.16 -10.25 -4.12
C TYR A 63 2.39 -9.35 -4.30
N PHE A 64 2.48 -8.26 -3.54
CA PHE A 64 3.64 -7.39 -3.64
C PHE A 64 4.82 -7.96 -2.87
N GLU A 65 5.98 -8.00 -3.52
CA GLU A 65 7.24 -8.38 -2.88
C GLU A 65 7.75 -7.20 -2.04
N GLY A 66 7.48 -7.22 -0.74
CA GLY A 66 7.96 -6.25 0.23
C GLY A 66 6.85 -5.64 1.09
N THR A 67 7.20 -4.59 1.85
CA THR A 67 6.25 -3.93 2.76
C THR A 67 5.85 -2.56 2.21
N ARG A 68 4.58 -2.41 1.80
CA ARG A 68 4.05 -1.11 1.38
C ARG A 68 3.37 -0.31 2.50
N TYR A 69 3.34 -0.83 3.73
CA TYR A 69 2.69 -0.19 4.89
C TYR A 69 1.24 0.26 4.65
N GLY A 70 0.51 -0.42 3.76
CA GLY A 70 -0.86 -0.04 3.39
C GLY A 70 -0.95 1.01 2.27
N HIS A 71 0.15 1.43 1.67
CA HIS A 71 0.15 2.28 0.48
C HIS A 71 0.06 1.47 -0.81
N LEU A 72 -0.89 1.82 -1.69
CA LEU A 72 -1.03 1.22 -3.03
C LEU A 72 -0.60 2.17 -4.17
N SER A 73 -0.30 3.42 -3.83
CA SER A 73 0.24 4.43 -4.72
C SER A 73 1.55 4.97 -4.17
N SER A 74 2.48 5.29 -5.08
CA SER A 74 3.64 6.13 -4.75
C SER A 74 3.21 7.59 -4.63
N ASN A 75 3.77 8.32 -3.69
CA ASN A 75 3.64 9.78 -3.55
C ASN A 75 4.49 10.58 -4.57
N ILE A 76 5.08 9.91 -5.57
CA ILE A 76 6.00 10.49 -6.56
C ILE A 76 5.36 11.64 -7.35
N GLU A 77 4.08 11.52 -7.74
CA GLU A 77 3.40 12.61 -8.47
C GLU A 77 3.32 13.90 -7.65
N GLU A 78 3.06 13.77 -6.34
CA GLU A 78 2.99 14.91 -5.43
C GLU A 78 4.36 15.53 -5.22
N PHE A 79 5.38 14.69 -5.01
CA PHE A 79 6.77 15.13 -4.91
C PHE A 79 7.20 15.88 -6.18
N ASN A 80 6.92 15.31 -7.35
CA ASN A 80 7.27 15.93 -8.62
C ASN A 80 6.61 17.30 -8.75
N ARG A 81 5.31 17.45 -8.45
CA ARG A 81 4.62 18.75 -8.52
C ARG A 81 5.24 19.81 -7.62
N TRP A 82 5.59 19.44 -6.39
CA TRP A 82 6.19 20.40 -5.45
C TRP A 82 7.61 20.79 -5.88
N ILE A 83 8.44 19.85 -6.31
CA ILE A 83 9.84 20.14 -6.63
C ILE A 83 10.01 20.82 -8.01
N LEU A 84 8.95 20.92 -8.82
CA LEU A 84 8.99 21.53 -10.16
C LEU A 84 9.66 22.90 -10.17
N ASP A 85 9.27 23.78 -9.25
CA ASP A 85 9.77 25.16 -9.22
C ASP A 85 11.18 25.23 -8.60
N ALA A 86 11.46 24.35 -7.63
CA ALA A 86 12.74 24.34 -6.94
C ALA A 86 13.86 23.71 -7.76
N ARG A 87 13.58 22.71 -8.62
CA ARG A 87 14.61 21.97 -9.37
C ARG A 87 15.33 22.79 -10.45
N GLU A 88 14.76 23.92 -10.84
CA GLU A 88 15.34 24.83 -11.85
C GLU A 88 16.34 25.82 -11.23
N LEU A 89 16.44 25.84 -9.90
CA LEU A 89 17.37 26.70 -9.16
C LEU A 89 18.76 26.05 -9.02
N PRO A 90 19.82 26.84 -8.78
CA PRO A 90 21.13 26.31 -8.39
C PRO A 90 21.02 25.42 -7.15
N ILE A 91 21.82 24.35 -7.05
CA ILE A 91 21.75 23.32 -5.99
C ILE A 91 21.56 23.90 -4.59
N ILE A 92 22.32 24.94 -4.25
CA ILE A 92 22.24 25.60 -2.93
C ILE A 92 20.84 26.14 -2.64
N GLN A 93 20.18 26.72 -3.64
CA GLN A 93 18.84 27.28 -3.52
C GLN A 93 17.74 26.21 -3.52
N VAL A 94 18.01 24.99 -4.01
CA VAL A 94 17.07 23.85 -3.95
C VAL A 94 16.98 23.27 -2.54
N VAL A 95 18.09 23.30 -1.80
CA VAL A 95 18.18 22.68 -0.47
C VAL A 95 17.22 23.33 0.54
N GLU A 96 17.08 24.64 0.50
CA GLU A 96 16.23 25.39 1.45
C GLU A 96 14.72 25.03 1.32
N PRO A 97 14.10 25.06 0.12
CA PRO A 97 12.73 24.56 -0.09
C PRO A 97 12.54 23.10 0.32
N ILE A 98 13.53 22.24 0.03
CA ILE A 98 13.49 20.83 0.45
C ILE A 98 13.44 20.71 1.97
N HIS A 99 14.35 21.41 2.65
CA HIS A 99 14.44 21.42 4.10
C HIS A 99 13.14 21.92 4.73
N ASN A 100 12.61 23.06 4.26
CA ASN A 100 11.39 23.66 4.80
C ASN A 100 10.17 22.74 4.66
N LYS A 101 10.02 22.07 3.51
CA LYS A 101 8.93 21.11 3.32
C LYS A 101 9.08 19.88 4.22
N LEU A 102 10.30 19.34 4.36
CA LEU A 102 10.55 18.21 5.27
C LEU A 102 10.22 18.57 6.72
N MET A 103 10.63 19.75 7.17
CA MET A 103 10.34 20.24 8.51
C MET A 103 8.82 20.39 8.75
N SER A 104 8.09 20.98 7.79
CA SER A 104 6.63 21.07 7.86
C SER A 104 5.97 19.69 7.94
N GLU A 105 6.38 18.75 7.09
CA GLU A 105 5.82 17.38 7.10
C GLU A 105 6.12 16.64 8.40
N PHE A 106 7.30 16.84 8.99
CA PHE A 106 7.63 16.25 10.29
C PHE A 106 6.79 16.85 11.41
N GLU A 107 6.59 18.17 11.41
CA GLU A 107 5.76 18.83 12.42
C GLU A 107 4.28 18.40 12.30
N ASP A 108 3.76 18.29 11.08
CA ASP A 108 2.40 17.80 10.82
C ASP A 108 2.22 16.34 11.29
N ARG A 109 3.23 15.49 11.08
CA ARG A 109 3.20 14.09 11.58
C ARG A 109 3.30 14.04 13.10
N ARG A 110 4.15 14.88 13.70
CA ARG A 110 4.31 15.00 15.16
C ARG A 110 2.98 15.43 15.79
N THR A 111 2.36 16.48 15.27
CA THR A 111 1.06 17.00 15.75
C THR A 111 -0.04 15.96 15.61
N ARG A 112 -0.13 15.26 14.47
CA ARG A 112 -1.09 14.14 14.30
C ARG A 112 -0.83 13.01 15.27
N SER A 113 0.43 12.67 15.54
CA SER A 113 0.75 11.61 16.49
C SER A 113 0.30 11.94 17.91
N HIS A 114 0.29 13.21 18.32
CA HIS A 114 -0.17 13.60 19.66
C HIS A 114 -1.67 13.34 19.88
N SER A 115 -2.47 13.27 18.82
CA SER A 115 -3.90 12.94 18.93
C SER A 115 -4.19 11.44 18.86
N TRP A 116 -3.17 10.59 18.71
CA TRP A 116 -3.33 9.15 18.60
C TRP A 116 -3.36 8.50 19.99
N PHE A 117 -4.57 8.22 20.50
CA PHE A 117 -4.80 7.53 21.77
C PHE A 117 -4.73 5.99 21.68
N SER A 118 -4.61 5.42 20.48
CA SER A 118 -4.59 3.97 20.28
C SER A 118 -3.19 3.45 19.94
N VAL A 119 -2.87 2.24 20.42
CA VAL A 119 -1.58 1.59 20.15
C VAL A 119 -1.36 1.49 18.64
N LEU A 120 -0.31 2.15 18.17
CA LEU A 120 0.09 2.29 16.79
C LEU A 120 0.05 0.98 15.98
N ALA A 121 -0.70 1.04 14.87
CA ALA A 121 -0.66 0.14 13.71
C ALA A 121 -0.76 -1.37 13.99
N THR A 122 -1.98 -1.88 13.91
CA THR A 122 -2.31 -3.32 13.83
C THR A 122 -1.45 -4.09 12.82
N LEU A 123 -0.93 -3.46 11.75
CA LEU A 123 -0.06 -4.11 10.77
C LEU A 123 1.39 -4.29 11.25
N VAL A 124 1.94 -3.30 11.96
CA VAL A 124 3.30 -3.37 12.54
C VAL A 124 3.30 -4.37 13.70
N LEU A 125 2.27 -4.31 14.56
CA LEU A 125 2.06 -5.29 15.62
C LEU A 125 1.85 -6.71 15.08
N ARG A 126 1.07 -6.90 13.99
CA ARG A 126 0.93 -8.23 13.35
C ARG A 126 2.28 -8.77 12.87
N HIS A 127 3.13 -7.94 12.27
CA HIS A 127 4.46 -8.36 11.83
C HIS A 127 5.41 -8.66 12.99
N ALA A 128 5.41 -7.82 14.03
CA ALA A 128 6.16 -8.07 15.26
C ALA A 128 5.70 -9.38 15.93
N CYS A 129 4.39 -9.62 16.00
CA CYS A 129 3.80 -10.81 16.58
C CYS A 129 4.10 -12.08 15.75
N LYS A 130 4.08 -12.00 14.41
CA LYS A 130 4.52 -13.10 13.52
C LYS A 130 6.00 -13.44 13.69
N LYS A 131 6.87 -12.44 13.86
CA LYS A 131 8.31 -12.69 14.13
C LYS A 131 8.51 -13.32 15.51
N LEU A 132 7.79 -12.84 16.53
CA LEU A 132 7.81 -13.40 17.87
C LEU A 132 7.32 -14.86 17.92
N SER A 133 6.24 -15.19 17.21
CA SER A 133 5.73 -16.57 17.15
C SER A 133 6.69 -17.52 16.41
N ALA A 134 7.36 -17.05 15.34
CA ALA A 134 8.38 -17.83 14.66
C ALA A 134 9.59 -18.13 15.56
N VAL A 135 10.06 -17.14 16.35
CA VAL A 135 11.13 -17.33 17.33
C VAL A 135 10.70 -18.28 18.44
N HIS A 136 9.48 -18.13 18.95
CA HIS A 136 8.94 -19.02 19.98
C HIS A 136 8.84 -20.49 19.50
N ASN A 137 8.40 -20.71 18.26
CA ASN A 137 8.34 -22.04 17.66
C ASN A 137 9.72 -22.65 17.42
N LEU A 138 10.70 -21.86 17.00
CA LEU A 138 12.10 -22.29 16.87
C LEU A 138 12.69 -22.69 18.23
N ILE A 139 12.42 -21.91 19.28
CA ILE A 139 12.86 -22.23 20.64
C ILE A 139 12.22 -23.54 21.13
N ASN A 140 10.94 -23.77 20.86
CA ASN A 140 10.26 -25.02 21.23
C ASN A 140 10.79 -26.23 20.45
N LEU A 141 11.06 -26.08 19.15
CA LEU A 141 11.72 -27.10 18.33
C LEU A 141 13.11 -27.46 18.88
N LEU A 142 13.93 -26.47 19.21
CA LEU A 142 15.27 -26.70 19.77
C LEU A 142 15.22 -27.36 21.15
N LYS A 143 14.15 -27.16 21.93
CA LYS A 143 13.92 -27.86 23.20
C LYS A 143 13.52 -29.32 22.99
N THR A 144 12.71 -29.63 21.97
CA THR A 144 12.31 -31.01 21.64
C THR A 144 13.44 -31.87 21.08
N PHE A 145 14.49 -31.27 20.50
CA PHE A 145 15.69 -31.99 20.02
C PHE A 145 16.76 -32.21 21.11
N LYS A 146 16.57 -31.66 22.32
CA LYS A 146 17.50 -31.79 23.46
C LYS A 146 17.05 -32.80 24.52
N THR A 147 15.94 -33.50 24.30
CA THR A 147 15.47 -34.67 25.05
C THR A 147 15.67 -35.92 24.22
#